data_AF-A0A285X3X1-F1
#
_entry.id   AF-A0A285X3X1-F1
#
_cell.length_a   1.000
_cell.length_b   1.000
_cell.length_c   1.000
_cell.angle_alpha   90.00
_cell.angle_beta   90.00
_cell.angle_gamma   90.00
#
_symmetry.space_group_name_H-M   'P 1'
#
loop_
_entity.id
_entity.type
_entity.pdbx_description
1 polymer ?
#
loop_
_entity_poly.entity_id
_entity_poly.type
_entity_poly.pdbx_seq_one_letter_code
_entity_poly.pdbx_strand_id
1 'polypeptide(L)' 'MEKIVNLVAEKAGITTAQAQTAVNTVAGFLKDRMPPALASQVDNYLKGEAEGGGGGIAGAAGKLGGMFGKK' A
#
# COMPACT_ATOMS: atom_id res chain seq x y z
N MET A 1 -2.95 6.59 -3.39
CA MET A 1 -2.14 6.55 -4.64
C MET A 1 -1.62 7.93 -5.02
N GLU A 2 -2.48 8.95 -5.12
CA GLU A 2 -2.09 10.33 -5.52
C GLU A 2 -0.95 10.94 -4.69
N LYS A 3 -0.98 10.78 -3.36
CA LYS A 3 0.08 11.26 -2.46
C LYS A 3 1.46 10.71 -2.79
N ILE A 4 1.55 9.42 -3.12
CA ILE A 4 2.83 8.77 -3.48
C ILE A 4 3.28 9.22 -4.87
N VAL A 5 2.35 9.34 -5.83
CA VAL A 5 2.65 9.84 -7.18
C VAL A 5 3.20 11.27 -7.12
N ASN A 6 2.57 12.16 -6.35
CA ASN A 6 3.04 13.54 -6.19
C ASN A 6 4.41 13.60 -5.51
N LEU A 7 4.65 12.78 -4.49
CA LEU A 7 5.93 12.72 -3.80
C LEU A 7 7.04 12.22 -4.73
N VAL A 8 6.77 11.20 -5.55
CA VAL A 8 7.73 10.70 -6.54
C VAL A 8 7.97 11.75 -7.63
N ALA A 9 6.94 12.41 -8.14
CA ALA A 9 7.06 13.48 -9.12
C ALA A 9 7.95 14.62 -8.61
N GLU A 10 7.69 15.11 -7.39
CA GLU A 10 8.46 16.18 -6.75
C GLU A 10 9.92 15.77 -6.50
N LYS A 11 10.16 14.60 -5.91
CA LYS A 11 11.50 14.18 -5.50
C LYS A 11 12.36 13.69 -6.66
N ALA A 12 11.75 13.07 -7.67
CA ALA A 12 12.47 12.59 -8.85
C ALA A 12 12.55 13.63 -9.99
N GLY A 13 11.84 14.76 -9.87
CA GLY A 13 11.82 15.80 -10.90
C GLY A 13 11.17 15.33 -12.20
N ILE A 14 10.15 14.49 -12.12
CA ILE A 14 9.45 13.90 -13.27
C ILE A 14 7.99 14.34 -13.34
N THR A 15 7.36 14.18 -14.49
CA THR A 15 5.93 14.50 -14.63
C THR A 15 5.07 13.55 -13.82
N THR A 16 3.88 14.00 -13.40
CA THR A 16 2.90 13.18 -12.68
C THR A 16 2.55 11.89 -13.43
N ALA A 17 2.45 11.96 -14.77
CA ALA A 17 2.18 10.79 -15.60
C ALA A 17 3.33 9.75 -15.52
N GLN A 18 4.58 10.21 -15.62
CA GLN A 18 5.75 9.35 -15.46
C GLN A 18 5.84 8.76 -14.05
N ALA A 19 5.53 9.55 -13.02
CA ALA A 19 5.49 9.09 -11.63
C ALA A 19 4.41 8.02 -11.42
N GLN A 20 3.25 8.17 -12.05
CA GLN A 20 2.17 7.19 -11.98
C GLN A 20 2.58 5.85 -12.61
N THR A 21 3.23 5.89 -13.79
CA THR A 21 3.83 4.70 -14.41
C THR A 21 4.89 4.06 -13.52
N ALA A 22 5.78 4.84 -12.92
CA ALA A 22 6.84 4.34 -12.04
C ALA A 22 6.25 3.63 -10.79
N VAL A 23 5.31 4.27 -10.11
CA VAL A 23 4.63 3.71 -8.93
C VAL A 23 3.90 2.40 -9.29
N ASN A 24 3.18 2.37 -10.41
CA ASN A 24 2.47 1.17 -10.87
C ASN A 24 3.44 0.02 -11.21
N THR A 25 4.57 0.33 -11.85
CA THR A 25 5.58 -0.67 -12.22
C THR A 25 6.20 -1.31 -10.98
N VAL A 26 6.59 -0.51 -9.99
CA VAL A 26 7.16 -1.00 -8.73
C VAL A 26 6.10 -1.76 -7.92
N ALA A 27 4.87 -1.26 -7.87
CA ALA A 27 3.76 -1.96 -7.20
C ALA A 27 3.48 -3.32 -7.83
N GLY A 28 3.48 -3.42 -9.17
CA GLY A 28 3.35 -4.69 -9.90
C GLY A 28 4.47 -5.66 -9.54
N PHE A 29 5.72 -5.21 -9.62
CA PHE A 29 6.88 -6.03 -9.27
C PHE A 29 6.84 -6.55 -7.82
N LEU A 30 6.42 -5.71 -6.86
CA LEU A 30 6.28 -6.11 -5.47
C LEU A 30 5.16 -7.14 -5.28
N LYS A 31 4.02 -6.98 -5.95
CA LYS A 31 2.92 -7.97 -5.90
C LYS A 31 3.35 -9.33 -6.42
N ASP A 32 4.10 -9.36 -7.52
CA ASP A 32 4.58 -10.60 -8.13
C ASP A 32 5.59 -11.34 -7.25
N ARG A 33 6.30 -10.61 -6.38
CA ARG A 33 7.31 -11.18 -5.45
C ARG A 33 6.78 -11.44 -4.05
N MET A 34 5.61 -10.91 -3.70
CA MET A 34 5.03 -11.10 -2.38
C MET A 34 4.19 -12.38 -2.31
N PRO A 35 4.18 -13.07 -1.15
CA PRO A 35 3.20 -14.11 -0.89
C PRO A 35 1.77 -13.59 -1.09
N PRO A 36 0.85 -14.39 -1.66
CA PRO A 36 -0.52 -13.97 -1.95
C PRO A 36 -1.26 -13.35 -0.76
N ALA A 37 -0.90 -13.74 0.47
CA ALA A 37 -1.46 -13.20 1.71
C ALA A 37 -1.13 -11.72 1.96
N LEU A 38 -0.03 -11.20 1.39
CA LEU A 38 0.44 -9.82 1.59
C LEU A 38 0.07 -8.88 0.43
N ALA A 39 -0.12 -9.42 -0.77
CA ALA A 39 -0.47 -8.64 -1.97
C ALA A 39 -1.75 -7.80 -1.75
N SER A 40 -2.77 -8.38 -1.11
CA SER A 40 -4.02 -7.69 -0.77
C SER A 40 -3.82 -6.55 0.22
N GLN A 41 -2.85 -6.64 1.13
CA GLN A 41 -2.56 -5.57 2.10
C GLN A 41 -1.85 -4.39 1.43
N VAL A 42 -0.95 -4.66 0.49
CA VAL A 42 -0.27 -3.63 -0.31
C VAL A 42 -1.26 -2.88 -1.20
N ASP A 43 -2.20 -3.59 -1.83
CA ASP A 43 -3.26 -2.95 -2.61
C ASP A 43 -4.13 -2.01 -1.76
N ASN A 44 -4.54 -2.45 -0.58
CA ASN A 44 -5.36 -1.63 0.33
C ASN A 44 -4.59 -0.38 0.82
N TYR A 45 -3.28 -0.51 1.05
CA TYR A 45 -2.42 0.61 1.43
C TYR A 45 -2.24 1.61 0.27
N LEU A 46 -1.97 1.11 -0.94
CA LEU A 46 -1.77 1.94 -2.14
C LEU A 46 -3.06 2.65 -2.57
N LYS A 47 -4.22 2.00 -2.42
CA LYS A 47 -5.55 2.58 -2.70
C LYS A 47 -5.97 3.67 -1.72
N GLY A 48 -5.28 3.82 -0.58
CA GLY A 48 -5.60 4.86 0.40
C GLY A 48 -6.77 4.49 1.32
N GLU A 49 -7.27 3.24 1.28
CA GLU A 49 -8.27 2.75 2.23
C GLU A 49 -7.76 2.70 3.68
N ALA A 50 -6.45 2.91 3.89
CA ALA A 50 -5.85 3.07 5.20
C ALA A 50 -6.24 4.38 5.93
N GLU A 51 -6.70 5.42 5.22
CA GLU A 51 -7.02 6.72 5.85
C GLU A 51 -8.51 6.89 6.22
N GLY A 52 -9.40 5.94 5.86
CA GLY A 52 -10.85 6.18 5.95
C GLY A 52 -11.74 5.14 6.64
N GLY A 53 -11.31 3.90 6.88
CA GLY A 53 -12.22 2.94 7.53
C GLY A 53 -11.61 1.58 7.81
N GLY A 54 -11.32 1.32 9.10
CA GLY A 54 -11.42 0.02 9.78
C GLY A 54 -10.80 -1.27 9.18
N GLY A 55 -10.15 -1.23 8.03
CA GLY A 55 -9.78 -2.42 7.24
C GLY A 55 -8.35 -2.40 6.68
N GLY A 56 -7.55 -1.38 6.99
CA GLY A 56 -6.12 -1.33 6.66
C GLY A 56 -5.24 -2.19 7.58
N ILE A 57 -3.92 -2.08 7.42
CA ILE A 57 -2.88 -2.76 8.23
C ILE A 57 -3.14 -2.64 9.74
N ALA A 58 -3.70 -1.51 10.21
CA ALA A 58 -4.12 -1.32 11.61
C ALA A 58 -5.26 -2.26 12.04
N GLY A 59 -6.23 -2.54 11.17
CA GLY A 59 -7.31 -3.51 11.42
C GLY A 59 -6.80 -4.96 11.38
N ALA A 60 -5.85 -5.28 10.51
CA ALA A 60 -5.19 -6.58 10.48
C ALA A 60 -4.30 -6.80 11.72
N ALA A 61 -3.53 -5.79 12.14
CA ALA A 61 -2.74 -5.80 13.36
C ALA A 61 -3.62 -5.90 14.62
N GLY A 62 -4.76 -5.20 14.65
CA GLY A 62 -5.75 -5.30 15.74
C GLY A 62 -6.37 -6.69 15.86
N LYS A 63 -6.72 -7.34 14.74
CA LYS A 63 -7.21 -8.73 14.73
C LYS A 63 -6.15 -9.74 15.16
N LEU A 64 -4.88 -9.54 14.77
CA LEU A 64 -3.77 -10.42 15.14
C LEU A 64 -3.39 -10.26 16.62
N GLY A 65 -3.37 -9.02 17.13
CA GLY A 65 -3.17 -8.73 18.55
C GLY A 65 -4.29 -9.25 19.44
N GLY A 66 -5.55 -9.15 18.99
CA GLY A 66 -6.71 -9.70 19.71
C GLY A 66 -6.71 -11.23 19.82
N MET A 67 -6.08 -11.93 18.87
CA MET A 67 -5.96 -13.40 18.90
C MET A 67 -4.74 -13.87 19.70
N PHE A 68 -3.67 -13.06 19.78
CA PHE A 68 -2.50 -13.33 20.61
C PHE A 68 -2.72 -13.03 22.10
N GLY A 69 -3.64 -12.11 22.42
CA GLY A 69 -3.96 -11.74 23.81
C GLY A 69 -5.03 -12.59 24.49
N LYS A 70 -5.55 -13.64 23.83
CA LYS A 70 -6.65 -14.46 24.37
C LYS A 70 -6.27 -15.95 24.52
N LYS A 71 -5.08 -16.19 25.06
CA LYS A 71 -4.75 -17.43 25.76
C LYS A 71 -4.71 -17.18 27.26
#